data_AF-A0AAV6XCP8-F1
#
_entry.id   AF-A0AAV6XCP8-F1
#
_cell.length_a   1.000
_cell.length_b   1.000
_cell.length_c   1.000
_cell.angle_alpha   90.00
_cell.angle_beta   90.00
_cell.angle_gamma   90.00
#
_symmetry.space_group_name_H-M   'P 1'
#
loop_
_entity.id
_entity.type
_entity.pdbx_description
1 polymer ?
#
loop_
_entity_poly.entity_id
_entity_poly.type
_entity_poly.pdbx_seq_one_letter_code
_entity_poly.pdbx_strand_id
1 'polypeptide(L)'
;MFQATALVNSGLLLMAVMGVLFPAVLYFTHTEMHKGKSGIALSRVSSCIMLVAYASYLFYQLKSQDSLYSTLDEARENNGEDCDEDEVPEISHWEAIGWLVCCFDFVNIFLGSIRFNEMPVSFISVILLPIVGNAAEHASAIMFAMKDKLDITLGVAIGSSTQISMFMILFCVIVGWFMGKPMDLNFQLFETAKLFITVLVVAFMLQEGQSNYFKGLMLILCYLIVAASFLVHVDPTNGE
;
A
#
# COMPACT_ATOMS: atom_id res chain seq x y z
N MET A 1 7.93 -20.10 -12.19
CA MET A 1 7.02 -19.01 -12.61
C MET A 1 6.70 -18.06 -11.46
N PHE A 2 6.33 -18.57 -10.27
CA PHE A 2 6.15 -17.79 -9.03
C PHE A 2 7.36 -16.90 -8.68
N GLN A 3 8.57 -17.47 -8.66
CA GLN A 3 9.79 -16.75 -8.29
C GLN A 3 10.10 -15.56 -9.22
N ALA A 4 9.75 -15.67 -10.51
CA ALA A 4 9.93 -14.59 -11.48
C ALA A 4 8.90 -13.46 -11.29
N THR A 5 7.65 -13.79 -10.99
CA THR A 5 6.58 -12.81 -10.76
C THR A 5 6.79 -12.10 -9.41
N ALA A 6 7.15 -12.84 -8.36
CA ALA A 6 7.50 -12.28 -7.06
C ALA A 6 8.73 -11.37 -7.14
N LEU A 7 9.73 -11.71 -7.97
CA LEU A 7 10.91 -10.89 -8.19
C LEU A 7 10.58 -9.58 -8.93
N VAL A 8 9.77 -9.62 -9.99
CA VAL A 8 9.33 -8.42 -10.71
C VAL A 8 8.53 -7.51 -9.79
N ASN A 9 7.60 -8.05 -9.00
CA ASN A 9 6.79 -7.24 -8.10
C ASN A 9 7.59 -6.68 -6.92
N SER A 10 8.54 -7.45 -6.37
CA SER A 10 9.48 -6.94 -5.37
C SER A 10 10.37 -5.83 -5.94
N GLY A 11 10.77 -5.94 -7.21
CA GLY A 11 11.50 -4.89 -7.93
C GLY A 11 10.69 -3.61 -8.11
N LEU A 12 9.39 -3.72 -8.41
CA LEU A 12 8.48 -2.58 -8.51
C LEU A 12 8.26 -1.90 -7.15
N LEU A 13 8.10 -2.67 -6.07
CA LEU A 13 8.02 -2.13 -4.72
C LEU A 13 9.31 -1.39 -4.34
N LEU A 14 10.48 -1.96 -4.64
CA LEU A 14 11.77 -1.29 -4.43
C LEU A 14 11.92 0.00 -5.25
N MET A 15 11.46 0.00 -6.51
CA MET A 15 11.42 1.21 -7.33
C MET A 15 10.51 2.28 -6.70
N ALA A 16 9.37 1.87 -6.15
CA ALA A 16 8.47 2.79 -5.46
C ALA A 16 9.13 3.41 -4.23
N VAL A 17 9.82 2.60 -3.42
CA VAL A 17 10.57 3.10 -2.27
C VAL A 17 11.66 4.09 -2.70
N MET A 18 12.39 3.80 -3.77
CA MET A 18 13.41 4.73 -4.29
C MET A 18 12.81 6.09 -4.70
N GLY A 19 11.64 6.08 -5.33
CA GLY A 19 10.94 7.30 -5.76
C GLY A 19 10.50 8.19 -4.59
N VAL A 20 10.27 7.59 -3.42
CA VAL A 20 9.91 8.28 -2.17
C VAL A 20 11.15 8.65 -1.34
N LEU A 21 12.20 7.82 -1.39
CA LEU A 21 13.42 7.98 -0.60
C LEU A 21 14.19 9.26 -0.95
N PHE A 22 14.35 9.55 -2.24
CA PHE A 22 15.15 10.72 -2.66
C PHE A 22 14.55 12.06 -2.23
N PRO A 23 13.24 12.33 -2.39
CA PRO A 23 12.60 13.52 -1.80
C PRO A 23 12.81 13.63 -0.28
N ALA A 24 12.65 12.52 0.47
CA ALA A 24 12.79 12.53 1.92
C ALA A 24 14.23 12.82 2.39
N VAL A 25 15.24 12.22 1.73
CA VAL A 25 16.66 12.46 2.03
C VAL A 25 17.08 13.88 1.67
N LEU A 26 16.61 14.40 0.54
CA LEU A 26 16.88 15.77 0.11
C LEU A 26 16.33 16.80 1.10
N TYR A 27 15.12 16.55 1.63
CA TYR A 27 14.54 17.36 2.70
C TYR A 27 15.36 17.28 3.99
N PHE A 28 15.72 16.07 4.44
CA PHE A 28 16.48 15.86 5.68
C PHE A 28 17.89 16.46 5.66
N THR A 29 18.59 16.33 4.53
CA THR A 29 19.95 16.87 4.38
C THR A 29 19.99 18.38 4.16
N HIS A 30 18.83 19.02 3.94
CA HIS A 30 18.72 20.44 3.59
C HIS A 30 19.61 20.85 2.40
N THR A 31 19.88 19.94 1.47
CA THR A 31 20.75 20.16 0.30
C THR A 31 19.99 20.72 -0.92
N GLU A 32 18.78 21.24 -0.69
CA GLU A 32 17.93 21.75 -1.75
C GLU A 32 18.51 23.01 -2.41
N MET A 33 18.58 23.06 -3.74
CA MET A 33 19.01 24.27 -4.46
C MET A 33 18.05 25.45 -4.20
N HIS A 34 16.76 25.17 -4.02
CA HIS A 34 15.74 26.14 -3.65
C HIS A 34 14.87 25.53 -2.54
N LYS A 35 15.06 25.99 -1.30
CA LYS A 35 14.33 25.50 -0.12
C LYS A 35 12.82 25.42 -0.38
N GLY A 36 12.22 24.25 -0.15
CA GLY A 36 10.79 23.94 -0.31
C GLY A 36 10.31 23.77 -1.75
N LYS A 37 10.85 24.54 -2.72
CA LYS A 37 10.43 24.44 -4.14
C LYS A 37 11.08 23.26 -4.84
N SER A 38 12.33 22.93 -4.48
CA SER A 38 13.08 21.84 -5.12
C SER A 38 12.52 20.47 -4.72
N GLY A 39 12.15 20.27 -3.45
CA GLY A 39 11.53 19.03 -2.97
C GLY A 39 10.21 18.72 -3.67
N ILE A 40 9.30 19.70 -3.75
CA ILE A 40 8.00 19.53 -4.44
C ILE A 40 8.21 19.24 -5.94
N ALA A 41 9.14 19.93 -6.60
CA ALA A 41 9.44 19.68 -8.00
C ALA A 41 9.97 18.25 -8.23
N LEU A 42 10.87 17.78 -7.35
CA LEU A 42 11.40 16.42 -7.39
C LEU A 42 10.29 15.38 -7.17
N SER A 43 9.40 15.60 -6.19
CA SER A 43 8.26 14.71 -5.93
C SER A 43 7.30 14.62 -7.12
N ARG A 44 7.04 15.72 -7.82
CA ARG A 44 6.20 15.74 -9.04
C ARG A 44 6.83 14.95 -10.18
N VAL A 45 8.13 15.14 -10.43
CA VAL A 45 8.86 14.40 -11.47
C VAL A 45 8.89 12.90 -11.13
N SER A 46 9.21 12.56 -9.89
CA SER A 46 9.20 11.17 -9.39
C SER A 46 7.82 10.52 -9.58
N SER A 47 6.75 11.22 -9.23
CA SER A 47 5.37 10.76 -9.41
C SER A 47 5.01 10.49 -10.87
N CYS A 48 5.40 11.39 -11.79
CA CYS A 48 5.19 11.17 -13.22
C CYS A 48 5.92 9.92 -13.74
N ILE A 49 7.19 9.74 -13.35
CA ILE A 49 8.00 8.59 -13.79
C ILE A 49 7.40 7.28 -13.28
N MET A 50 7.05 7.21 -12.00
CA MET A 50 6.49 6.01 -11.41
C MET A 50 5.08 5.69 -11.95
N LEU A 51 4.26 6.70 -12.29
CA LEU A 51 2.97 6.47 -12.98
C LEU A 51 3.17 5.88 -14.38
N VAL A 52 4.17 6.35 -15.14
CA VAL A 52 4.52 5.76 -16.44
C VAL A 52 5.03 4.33 -16.28
N ALA A 53 5.84 4.06 -15.25
CA ALA A 53 6.30 2.71 -14.93
C ALA A 53 5.11 1.80 -14.58
N TYR A 54 4.16 2.27 -13.78
CA TYR A 54 2.95 1.53 -13.43
C TYR A 54 2.05 1.27 -14.66
N ALA A 55 1.85 2.26 -15.53
CA ALA A 55 1.09 2.08 -16.77
C ALA A 55 1.75 1.04 -17.70
N SER A 56 3.08 1.08 -17.81
CA SER A 56 3.85 0.10 -18.57
C SER A 56 3.75 -1.30 -17.96
N TYR A 57 3.76 -1.39 -16.63
CA TYR A 57 3.53 -2.63 -15.89
C TYR A 57 2.13 -3.18 -16.12
N LEU A 58 1.07 -2.37 -16.01
CA LEU A 58 -0.31 -2.79 -16.30
C LEU A 58 -0.44 -3.28 -17.75
N PHE A 59 0.15 -2.57 -18.71
CA PHE A 59 0.15 -3.00 -20.10
C PHE A 59 0.83 -4.35 -20.29
N TYR A 60 1.98 -4.57 -19.63
CA TYR A 60 2.66 -5.86 -19.64
C TYR A 60 1.82 -6.96 -18.98
N GLN A 61 1.18 -6.66 -17.84
CA GLN A 61 0.38 -7.60 -17.08
C GLN A 61 -0.86 -8.05 -17.87
N LEU A 62 -1.61 -7.10 -18.45
CA LEU A 62 -2.78 -7.37 -19.28
C LEU A 62 -2.45 -8.16 -20.54
N LYS A 63 -1.28 -7.92 -21.15
CA LYS A 63 -0.90 -8.61 -22.39
C LYS A 63 -0.23 -9.97 -22.15
N SER A 64 0.52 -10.13 -21.05
CA SER A 64 1.43 -11.26 -20.85
C SER A 64 0.95 -12.28 -19.80
N GLN A 65 0.00 -11.93 -18.92
CA GLN A 65 -0.44 -12.80 -17.81
C GLN A 65 -1.96 -12.93 -17.69
N ASP A 66 -2.67 -12.83 -18.81
CA ASP A 66 -4.12 -13.05 -18.87
C ASP A 66 -4.53 -14.38 -18.21
N SER A 67 -3.74 -15.44 -18.43
CA SER A 67 -3.97 -16.77 -17.84
C SER A 67 -3.76 -16.86 -16.32
N LEU A 68 -2.91 -16.01 -15.74
CA LEU A 68 -2.69 -16.01 -14.28
C LEU A 68 -3.89 -15.34 -13.60
N TYR A 69 -4.29 -14.16 -14.08
CA TYR A 69 -5.43 -13.42 -13.51
C TYR A 69 -6.75 -14.15 -13.71
N SER A 70 -6.97 -14.76 -14.88
CA SER A 70 -8.15 -15.60 -15.09
C SER A 70 -8.22 -16.76 -14.09
N THR A 71 -7.08 -17.36 -13.74
CA THR A 71 -7.01 -18.41 -12.71
C THR A 71 -7.27 -17.85 -11.30
N LEU A 72 -6.85 -16.61 -11.01
CA LEU A 72 -7.15 -15.96 -9.73
C LEU A 72 -8.64 -15.66 -9.59
N ASP A 73 -9.27 -15.16 -10.65
CA ASP A 73 -10.70 -14.85 -10.69
C ASP A 73 -11.54 -16.14 -10.65
N GLU A 74 -11.21 -17.16 -11.44
CA GLU A 74 -11.87 -18.48 -11.37
C GLU A 74 -11.70 -19.14 -9.99
N ALA A 75 -10.54 -18.97 -9.35
CA ALA A 75 -10.32 -19.48 -7.99
C ALA A 75 -10.99 -18.62 -6.92
N ARG A 76 -11.38 -17.39 -7.23
CA ARG A 76 -12.20 -16.52 -6.38
C ARG A 76 -13.66 -16.96 -6.46
N GLU A 77 -14.17 -17.18 -7.68
CA GLU A 77 -15.52 -17.67 -7.97
C GLU A 77 -15.74 -19.10 -7.42
N ASN A 78 -14.89 -20.08 -7.78
CA ASN A 78 -15.02 -21.47 -7.30
C ASN A 78 -14.86 -21.63 -5.78
N ASN A 79 -14.31 -20.63 -5.08
CA ASN A 79 -14.16 -20.66 -3.62
C ASN A 79 -15.29 -19.95 -2.86
N GLY A 80 -16.18 -19.25 -3.57
CA GLY A 80 -17.45 -18.74 -3.06
C GLY A 80 -18.54 -19.83 -2.98
N GLU A 81 -18.35 -20.97 -3.64
CA GLU A 81 -19.35 -22.05 -3.75
C GLU A 81 -19.63 -22.86 -2.47
N ASP A 82 -18.92 -22.61 -1.36
CA ASP A 82 -19.30 -23.18 -0.05
C ASP A 82 -20.09 -22.21 0.84
N CYS A 83 -20.35 -20.97 0.39
CA CYS A 83 -21.16 -20.04 1.20
C CYS A 83 -22.26 -19.26 0.47
N ASP A 84 -22.29 -19.02 -0.84
CA ASP A 84 -23.48 -18.38 -1.45
C ASP A 84 -23.69 -18.83 -2.90
N GLU A 85 -24.88 -19.39 -3.17
CA GLU A 85 -25.43 -19.65 -4.50
C GLU A 85 -25.65 -18.31 -5.22
N ASP A 86 -25.20 -18.19 -6.46
CA ASP A 86 -25.44 -17.08 -7.39
C ASP A 86 -25.03 -15.68 -6.87
N GLU A 87 -23.79 -15.25 -7.12
CA GLU A 87 -23.37 -13.84 -6.98
C GLU A 87 -24.07 -12.96 -8.05
N VAL A 88 -25.36 -12.72 -7.88
CA VAL A 88 -26.02 -11.55 -8.44
C VAL A 88 -25.47 -10.35 -7.67
N PRO A 89 -24.97 -9.28 -8.31
CA PRO A 89 -24.52 -8.11 -7.57
C PRO A 89 -25.70 -7.52 -6.78
N GLU A 90 -25.76 -7.83 -5.48
CA GLU A 90 -26.88 -7.46 -4.59
C GLU A 90 -26.95 -5.95 -4.33
N ILE A 91 -25.90 -5.21 -4.70
CA ILE A 91 -25.75 -3.79 -4.42
C ILE A 91 -25.77 -3.00 -5.73
N SER A 92 -26.80 -2.15 -5.88
CA SER A 92 -26.89 -1.23 -7.01
C SER A 92 -25.72 -0.23 -6.99
N HIS A 93 -25.26 0.23 -8.17
CA HIS A 93 -24.18 1.23 -8.26
C HIS A 93 -24.42 2.49 -7.39
N TRP A 94 -25.69 2.86 -7.18
CA TRP A 94 -26.07 3.97 -6.30
C TRP A 94 -25.94 3.66 -4.81
N GLU A 95 -26.22 2.42 -4.42
CA GLU A 95 -26.05 1.96 -3.04
C GLU A 95 -24.57 1.84 -2.69
N ALA A 96 -23.73 1.41 -3.64
CA ALA A 96 -22.28 1.41 -3.47
C ALA A 96 -21.73 2.83 -3.23
N ILE A 97 -22.21 3.83 -3.98
CA ILE A 97 -21.85 5.23 -3.75
C ILE A 97 -22.33 5.70 -2.37
N GLY A 98 -23.56 5.33 -1.98
CA GLY A 98 -24.11 5.65 -0.66
C GLY A 98 -23.25 5.08 0.48
N TRP A 99 -22.85 3.81 0.38
CA TRP A 99 -21.94 3.17 1.33
C TRP A 99 -20.57 3.83 1.35
N LEU A 100 -20.03 4.24 0.21
CA LEU A 100 -18.73 4.89 0.12
C LEU A 100 -18.73 6.26 0.84
N VAL A 101 -19.81 7.05 0.68
CA VAL A 101 -19.99 8.31 1.43
C VAL A 101 -20.14 8.04 2.92
N CYS A 102 -20.94 7.04 3.30
CA CYS A 102 -21.11 6.65 4.70
C CYS A 102 -19.79 6.23 5.35
N CYS A 103 -18.97 5.43 4.66
CA CYS A 103 -17.64 5.05 5.13
C CYS A 103 -16.71 6.26 5.27
N PHE A 104 -16.76 7.22 4.35
CA PHE A 104 -15.97 8.45 4.45
C PHE A 104 -16.35 9.26 5.70
N ASP A 105 -17.65 9.45 5.94
CA ASP A 105 -18.13 10.15 7.13
C ASP A 105 -17.78 9.40 8.42
N PHE A 106 -17.92 8.08 8.43
CA PHE A 106 -17.52 7.23 9.55
C PHE A 106 -16.03 7.40 9.88
N VAL A 107 -15.15 7.37 8.87
CA VAL A 107 -13.71 7.58 9.06
C VAL A 107 -13.42 8.97 9.64
N ASN A 108 -14.10 10.01 9.17
CA ASN A 108 -13.96 11.36 9.71
C ASN A 108 -14.37 11.45 11.19
N ILE A 109 -15.51 10.87 11.55
CA ILE A 109 -15.99 10.84 12.94
C ILE A 109 -15.00 10.06 13.81
N PHE A 110 -14.57 8.89 13.35
CA PHE A 110 -13.64 8.02 14.05
C PHE A 110 -12.26 8.69 14.29
N LEU A 111 -11.72 9.36 13.28
CA LEU A 111 -10.51 10.19 13.41
C LEU A 111 -10.71 11.31 14.44
N GLY A 112 -11.89 11.95 14.43
CA GLY A 112 -12.28 12.93 15.44
C GLY A 112 -12.25 12.34 16.85
N SER A 113 -12.85 11.17 17.06
CA SER A 113 -12.90 10.47 18.35
C SER A 113 -11.51 10.07 18.87
N ILE A 114 -10.63 9.53 18.02
CA ILE A 114 -9.29 9.09 18.47
C ILE A 114 -8.39 10.28 18.83
N ARG A 115 -8.56 11.44 18.15
CA ARG A 115 -7.82 12.66 18.51
C ARG A 115 -8.07 13.12 19.95
N PHE A 116 -9.21 12.73 20.56
CA PHE A 116 -9.46 12.98 21.98
C PHE A 116 -8.67 12.08 22.94
N ASN A 117 -8.12 10.95 22.46
CA ASN A 117 -7.36 9.99 23.25
C ASN A 117 -5.82 10.20 23.18
N GLU A 118 -5.35 11.36 22.71
CA GLU A 118 -3.91 11.73 22.62
C GLU A 118 -3.00 10.75 21.85
N MET A 119 -3.55 9.93 20.96
CA MET A 119 -2.77 8.97 20.17
C MET A 119 -2.05 9.67 19.00
N PRO A 120 -0.79 9.31 18.67
CA PRO A 120 -0.03 9.97 17.60
C PRO A 120 -0.70 9.79 16.23
N VAL A 121 -0.77 10.88 15.45
CA VAL A 121 -1.44 10.91 14.15
C VAL A 121 -0.79 9.95 13.15
N SER A 122 0.54 9.80 13.20
CA SER A 122 1.30 8.83 12.37
C SER A 122 0.95 7.37 12.73
N PHE A 123 0.68 7.04 13.99
CA PHE A 123 0.20 5.70 14.35
C PHE A 123 -1.20 5.42 13.77
N ILE A 124 -2.11 6.37 13.88
CA ILE A 124 -3.47 6.22 13.36
C ILE A 124 -3.45 6.05 11.83
N SER A 125 -2.67 6.87 11.13
CA SER A 125 -2.60 6.89 9.67
C SER A 125 -1.83 5.72 9.06
N VAL A 126 -0.75 5.26 9.70
CA VAL A 126 0.11 4.21 9.13
C VAL A 126 -0.30 2.80 9.59
N ILE A 127 -0.84 2.65 10.80
CA ILE A 127 -1.20 1.33 11.36
C ILE A 127 -2.71 1.11 11.30
N LEU A 128 -3.50 2.02 11.87
CA LEU A 128 -4.89 1.73 12.18
C LEU A 128 -5.81 1.90 10.96
N LEU A 129 -5.62 2.97 10.18
CA LEU A 129 -6.37 3.24 8.96
C LEU A 129 -6.20 2.14 7.89
N PRO A 130 -4.97 1.67 7.56
CA PRO A 130 -4.79 0.62 6.56
C PRO A 130 -5.36 -0.74 7.00
N ILE A 131 -5.33 -1.06 8.31
CA ILE A 131 -5.97 -2.29 8.81
C ILE A 131 -7.47 -2.28 8.51
N VAL A 132 -8.15 -1.18 8.81
CA VAL A 132 -9.60 -1.07 8.59
C VAL A 132 -9.93 -0.96 7.11
N GLY A 133 -9.17 -0.14 6.37
CA GLY A 133 -9.38 0.09 4.94
C GLY A 133 -9.14 -1.14 4.07
N ASN A 134 -8.19 -1.99 4.45
CA ASN A 134 -7.83 -3.20 3.70
C ASN A 134 -8.30 -4.50 4.39
N ALA A 135 -9.19 -4.41 5.39
CA ALA A 135 -9.64 -5.56 6.17
C ALA A 135 -10.26 -6.66 5.30
N ALA A 136 -11.10 -6.29 4.33
CA ALA A 136 -11.73 -7.23 3.42
C ALA A 136 -10.72 -7.94 2.52
N GLU A 137 -9.73 -7.21 2.00
CA GLU A 137 -8.64 -7.77 1.20
C GLU A 137 -7.79 -8.74 2.04
N HIS A 138 -7.44 -8.37 3.27
CA HIS A 138 -6.71 -9.24 4.19
C HIS A 138 -7.50 -10.50 4.54
N ALA A 139 -8.80 -10.38 4.81
CA ALA A 139 -9.66 -11.52 5.11
C ALA A 139 -9.72 -12.50 3.94
N SER A 140 -9.91 -12.01 2.71
CA SER A 140 -9.89 -12.86 1.51
C SER A 140 -8.52 -13.51 1.29
N ALA A 141 -7.42 -12.77 1.49
CA ALA A 141 -6.07 -13.30 1.36
C ALA A 141 -5.78 -14.43 2.37
N ILE A 142 -6.23 -14.29 3.62
CA ILE A 142 -6.12 -15.34 4.66
C ILE A 142 -6.97 -16.55 4.29
N MET A 143 -8.19 -16.33 3.80
CA MET A 143 -9.07 -17.41 3.36
C MET A 143 -8.41 -18.24 2.24
N PHE A 144 -7.81 -17.60 1.24
CA PHE A 144 -7.08 -18.30 0.18
C PHE A 144 -5.83 -19.01 0.70
N ALA A 145 -5.16 -18.45 1.71
CA ALA A 145 -4.00 -19.09 2.33
C ALA A 145 -4.39 -20.36 3.09
N MET A 146 -5.55 -20.36 3.75
CA MET A 146 -6.09 -21.54 4.43
C MET A 146 -6.49 -22.67 3.46
N LYS A 147 -6.77 -22.33 2.20
CA LYS A 147 -7.06 -23.29 1.12
C LYS A 147 -5.80 -23.72 0.34
N ASP A 148 -4.61 -23.51 0.92
CA ASP A 148 -3.31 -23.78 0.30
C ASP A 148 -3.05 -23.05 -1.04
N LYS A 149 -3.82 -21.99 -1.34
CA LYS A 149 -3.68 -21.19 -2.57
C LYS A 149 -2.75 -19.98 -2.34
N LEU A 150 -1.51 -20.25 -1.91
CA LEU A 150 -0.54 -19.21 -1.56
C LEU A 150 -0.20 -18.24 -2.71
N ASP A 151 -0.21 -18.73 -3.95
CA ASP A 151 0.03 -17.89 -5.13
C ASP A 151 -1.02 -16.78 -5.27
N ILE A 152 -2.28 -17.10 -4.92
CA ILE A 152 -3.42 -16.18 -4.95
C ILE A 152 -3.31 -15.17 -3.81
N THR A 153 -3.06 -15.65 -2.60
CA THR A 153 -2.84 -14.80 -1.42
C THR A 153 -1.75 -13.77 -1.66
N LEU A 154 -0.61 -14.20 -2.19
CA LEU A 154 0.53 -13.32 -2.45
C LEU A 154 0.26 -12.39 -3.64
N GLY A 155 -0.46 -12.87 -4.67
CA GLY A 155 -0.94 -12.03 -5.76
C GLY A 155 -1.81 -10.86 -5.27
N VAL A 156 -2.80 -11.15 -4.42
CA VAL A 156 -3.69 -10.14 -3.81
C VAL A 156 -2.89 -9.14 -2.97
N ALA A 157 -2.05 -9.62 -2.05
CA ALA A 157 -1.31 -8.76 -1.13
C ALA A 157 -0.28 -7.86 -1.85
N ILE A 158 0.48 -8.43 -2.79
CA ILE A 158 1.50 -7.70 -3.54
C ILE A 158 0.85 -6.75 -4.54
N GLY A 159 -0.21 -7.19 -5.22
CA GLY A 159 -0.96 -6.35 -6.17
C GLY A 159 -1.53 -5.10 -5.52
N SER A 160 -2.21 -5.25 -4.38
CA SER A 160 -2.73 -4.14 -3.57
C SER A 160 -1.59 -3.18 -3.13
N SER A 161 -0.47 -3.74 -2.65
CA SER A 161 0.70 -2.94 -2.24
C SER A 161 1.35 -2.17 -3.39
N THR A 162 1.49 -2.80 -4.56
CA THR A 162 2.02 -2.14 -5.77
C THR A 162 1.06 -1.07 -6.28
N GLN A 163 -0.25 -1.30 -6.26
CA GLN A 163 -1.25 -0.31 -6.65
C GLN A 163 -1.20 0.93 -5.74
N ILE A 164 -1.18 0.74 -4.42
CA ILE A 164 -1.12 1.87 -3.48
C ILE A 164 0.17 2.68 -3.68
N SER A 165 1.32 2.01 -3.79
CA SER A 165 2.63 2.66 -3.85
C SER A 165 2.95 3.33 -5.20
N MET A 166 2.63 2.66 -6.32
CA MET A 166 2.99 3.10 -7.66
C MET A 166 1.88 3.87 -8.38
N PHE A 167 0.66 3.88 -7.83
CA PHE A 167 -0.46 4.62 -8.42
C PHE A 167 -1.12 5.56 -7.43
N MET A 168 -1.70 5.05 -6.35
CA MET A 168 -2.57 5.84 -5.46
C MET A 168 -1.85 7.07 -4.89
N ILE A 169 -0.69 6.88 -4.25
CA ILE A 169 0.08 7.96 -3.62
C ILE A 169 0.51 9.01 -4.65
N LEU A 170 0.97 8.56 -5.82
CA LEU A 170 1.48 9.43 -6.86
C LEU A 170 0.36 10.22 -7.54
N PHE A 171 -0.76 9.56 -7.75
CA PHE A 171 -1.95 10.18 -8.30
C PHE A 171 -2.40 11.33 -7.38
N CYS A 172 -2.36 11.14 -6.06
CA CYS A 172 -2.61 12.20 -5.09
C CYS A 172 -1.66 13.40 -5.25
N VAL A 173 -0.36 13.17 -5.51
CA VAL A 173 0.61 14.26 -5.77
C VAL A 173 0.26 15.03 -7.04
N ILE A 174 -0.14 14.34 -8.11
CA ILE A 174 -0.53 14.97 -9.37
C ILE A 174 -1.85 15.75 -9.23
N VAL A 175 -2.84 15.19 -8.55
CA VAL A 175 -4.10 15.90 -8.24
C VAL A 175 -3.81 17.13 -7.37
N GLY A 176 -2.97 16.99 -6.34
CA GLY A 176 -2.51 18.11 -5.52
C GLY A 176 -1.86 19.21 -6.36
N TRP A 177 -1.04 18.83 -7.35
CA TRP A 177 -0.44 19.78 -8.28
C TRP A 177 -1.50 20.52 -9.12
N PHE A 178 -2.49 19.84 -9.67
CA PHE A 178 -3.59 20.48 -10.42
C PHE A 178 -4.45 21.40 -9.55
N MET A 179 -4.65 21.05 -8.28
CA MET A 179 -5.39 21.86 -7.30
C MET A 179 -4.54 23.01 -6.70
N GLY A 180 -3.28 23.14 -7.09
CA GLY A 180 -2.36 24.14 -6.54
C GLY A 180 -1.96 23.89 -5.07
N LYS A 181 -2.23 22.70 -4.53
CA LYS A 181 -1.81 22.32 -3.18
C LYS A 181 -0.38 21.75 -3.20
N PRO A 182 0.50 22.15 -2.26
CA PRO A 182 1.87 21.66 -2.19
C PRO A 182 1.88 20.25 -1.56
N MET A 183 1.50 19.24 -2.33
CA MET A 183 1.64 17.84 -1.94
C MET A 183 2.96 17.30 -2.48
N ASP A 184 3.77 16.72 -1.62
CA ASP A 184 5.05 16.11 -1.95
C ASP A 184 5.09 14.64 -1.50
N LEU A 185 6.19 13.96 -1.80
CA LEU A 185 6.45 12.57 -1.40
C LEU A 185 7.37 12.50 -0.17
N ASN A 186 7.41 13.54 0.65
CA ASN A 186 8.27 13.58 1.83
C ASN A 186 7.53 13.05 3.07
N PHE A 187 7.62 11.75 3.29
CA PHE A 187 7.05 11.07 4.47
C PHE A 187 7.94 11.19 5.73
N GLN A 188 8.83 12.18 5.79
CA GLN A 188 9.89 12.26 6.81
C GLN A 188 10.85 11.07 6.79
N LEU A 189 12.01 11.23 7.44
CA LEU A 189 13.07 10.23 7.39
C LEU A 189 12.66 8.94 8.11
N PHE A 190 11.92 9.05 9.22
CA PHE A 190 11.56 7.92 10.06
C PHE A 190 10.58 6.96 9.38
N GLU A 191 9.52 7.48 8.75
CA GLU A 191 8.54 6.64 8.04
C GLU A 191 9.18 6.02 6.80
N THR A 192 9.95 6.81 6.05
CA THR A 192 10.66 6.35 4.85
C THR A 192 11.66 5.24 5.18
N ALA A 193 12.43 5.38 6.26
CA ALA A 193 13.41 4.37 6.68
C ALA A 193 12.72 3.05 7.08
N LYS A 194 11.61 3.13 7.83
CA LYS A 194 10.82 1.95 8.16
C LYS A 194 10.30 1.28 6.91
N LEU A 195 9.62 2.01 6.03
CA LEU A 195 9.06 1.50 4.79
C LEU A 195 10.13 0.80 3.94
N PHE A 196 11.34 1.37 3.84
CA PHE A 196 12.46 0.73 3.17
C PHE A 196 12.87 -0.59 3.82
N ILE A 197 13.00 -0.64 5.15
CA ILE A 197 13.34 -1.87 5.88
C ILE A 197 12.23 -2.92 5.70
N THR A 198 10.95 -2.54 5.79
CA THR A 198 9.84 -3.49 5.64
C THR A 198 9.80 -4.09 4.25
N VAL A 199 9.96 -3.27 3.20
CA VAL A 199 9.99 -3.77 1.81
C VAL A 199 11.17 -4.71 1.59
N LEU A 200 12.34 -4.39 2.16
CA LEU A 200 13.52 -5.24 2.08
C LEU A 200 13.29 -6.59 2.79
N VAL A 201 12.76 -6.58 4.01
CA VAL A 201 12.47 -7.80 4.78
C VAL A 201 11.45 -8.66 4.03
N VAL A 202 10.37 -8.06 3.53
CA VAL A 202 9.34 -8.78 2.76
C VAL A 202 9.92 -9.36 1.47
N ALA A 203 10.70 -8.58 0.72
CA ALA A 203 11.33 -9.04 -0.51
C ALA A 203 12.23 -10.27 -0.26
N PHE A 204 13.03 -10.27 0.80
CA PHE A 204 13.85 -11.43 1.16
C PHE A 204 13.02 -12.65 1.60
N MET A 205 11.98 -12.44 2.40
CA MET A 205 11.12 -13.54 2.86
C MET A 205 10.34 -14.21 1.71
N LEU A 206 10.05 -13.46 0.64
CA LEU A 206 9.33 -13.96 -0.54
C LEU A 206 10.23 -14.64 -1.60
N GLN A 207 11.55 -14.44 -1.56
CA GLN A 207 12.48 -15.01 -2.57
C GLN A 207 12.53 -16.54 -2.60
N GLU A 208 12.25 -17.18 -1.46
CA GLU A 208 12.44 -18.62 -1.30
C GLU A 208 11.26 -19.47 -1.81
N GLY A 209 10.15 -18.88 -2.28
CA GLY A 209 9.04 -19.61 -2.91
C GLY A 209 8.33 -20.65 -2.04
N GLN A 210 8.71 -20.76 -0.76
CA GLN A 210 8.22 -21.73 0.23
C GLN A 210 7.75 -20.95 1.47
N SER A 211 6.47 -21.12 1.82
CA SER A 211 5.89 -20.58 3.05
C SER A 211 6.10 -21.54 4.20
N ASN A 212 6.40 -21.01 5.38
CA ASN A 212 6.50 -21.77 6.62
C ASN A 212 5.83 -20.94 7.72
N TYR A 213 5.12 -21.60 8.64
CA TYR A 213 4.54 -20.97 9.82
C TYR A 213 5.54 -20.10 10.58
N PHE A 214 6.81 -20.52 10.65
CA PHE A 214 7.84 -19.72 11.30
C PHE A 214 8.14 -18.41 10.55
N LYS A 215 8.17 -18.43 9.21
CA LYS A 215 8.32 -17.21 8.39
C LYS A 215 7.12 -16.28 8.56
N GLY A 216 5.91 -16.83 8.58
CA GLY A 216 4.68 -16.09 8.86
C GLY A 216 4.73 -15.41 10.24
N LEU A 217 5.13 -16.16 11.27
CA LEU A 217 5.30 -15.61 12.62
C LEU A 217 6.36 -14.49 12.65
N MET A 218 7.50 -14.66 11.98
CA MET A 218 8.52 -13.62 11.88
C MET A 218 7.97 -12.33 11.25
N LEU A 219 7.19 -12.42 10.17
CA LEU A 219 6.57 -11.26 9.52
C LEU A 219 5.58 -10.55 10.45
N ILE A 220 4.77 -11.30 11.20
CA ILE A 220 3.85 -10.73 12.21
C ILE A 220 4.64 -10.03 13.32
N LEU A 221 5.71 -10.64 13.84
CA LEU A 221 6.55 -10.03 14.87
C LEU A 221 7.25 -8.75 14.36
N CYS A 222 7.76 -8.76 13.12
CA CYS A 222 8.30 -7.56 12.48
C CYS A 222 7.25 -6.45 12.37
N TYR A 223 6.01 -6.79 11.98
CA TYR A 223 4.91 -5.83 11.93
C TYR A 223 4.60 -5.24 13.32
N LEU A 224 4.57 -6.06 14.37
CA LEU A 224 4.35 -5.58 15.74
C LEU A 224 5.46 -4.64 16.22
N ILE A 225 6.72 -4.91 15.87
CA ILE A 225 7.84 -4.00 16.16
C ILE A 225 7.65 -2.66 15.44
N VAL A 226 7.26 -2.69 14.16
CA VAL A 226 6.95 -1.49 13.38
C VAL A 226 5.78 -0.72 14.01
N ALA A 227 4.69 -1.39 14.39
CA ALA A 227 3.55 -0.76 15.03
C ALA A 227 3.93 -0.11 16.37
N ALA A 228 4.66 -0.83 17.24
CA ALA A 228 5.15 -0.30 18.50
C ALA A 228 6.06 0.92 18.31
N SER A 229 6.91 0.90 17.28
CA SER A 229 7.77 2.05 16.96
C SER A 229 6.99 3.28 16.46
N PHE A 230 5.79 3.11 15.89
CA PHE A 230 4.91 4.24 15.56
C PHE A 230 4.09 4.72 16.76
N LEU A 231 3.77 3.84 17.71
CA LEU A 231 3.08 4.21 18.94
C LEU A 231 3.93 5.16 19.80
N VAL A 232 5.25 4.95 19.81
CA VAL A 232 6.21 5.78 20.57
C VAL A 232 6.69 6.98 19.74
N HIS A 233 6.50 6.96 18.42
CA HIS A 233 6.90 8.07 17.57
C HIS A 233 5.88 9.20 17.63
N VAL A 234 6.38 10.40 17.84
CA VAL A 234 5.62 11.63 17.69
C VAL A 234 6.35 12.43 16.63
N ASP A 235 5.64 12.75 15.55
CA ASP A 235 6.19 13.63 14.53
C ASP A 235 6.58 14.95 15.20
N PRO A 236 7.77 15.50 14.94
CA PRO A 236 8.07 16.84 15.39
C PRO A 236 7.02 17.77 14.79
N THR A 237 6.25 18.45 15.64
CA THR A 237 5.40 19.56 15.21
C THR A 237 6.29 20.56 14.48
N ASN A 238 6.03 20.76 13.18
CA ASN A 238 6.75 21.72 12.36
C ASN A 238 6.56 23.15 12.92
N GLY A 239 7.40 23.60 13.86
CA GLY A 239 7.51 24.99 14.34
C GLY A 239 6.24 25.53 15.04
N GLU A 240 6.18 26.64 15.76
CA GLU A 240 7.01 27.87 15.79
C GLU A 240 7.39 28.43 14.41
#